data_AF-A0A5S9XPK7-F1
#
_entry.id   AF-A0A5S9XPK7-F1
#
_cell.length_a   1.000
_cell.length_b   1.000
_cell.length_c   1.000
_cell.angle_alpha   90.00
_cell.angle_beta   90.00
_cell.angle_gamma   90.00
#
_symmetry.space_group_name_H-M   'P 1'
#
loop_
_entity.id
_entity.type
_entity.pdbx_description
1 polymer ?
#
loop_
_entity_poly.entity_id
_entity_poly.type
_entity_poly.pdbx_seq_one_letter_code
_entity_poly.pdbx_strand_id
1 'polypeptide(L)' 'MTLRSRSEAIDANNYKDRVNALLLVATLVATITFDACITVPGGFDSSGPDLGKAILAKN' A
#
# COMPACT_ATOMS: atom_id res chain seq x y z
N MET A 1 -38.25 -7.05 35.42
CA MET A 1 -36.98 -6.30 35.41
C MET A 1 -36.21 -6.73 34.16
N THR A 2 -36.17 -5.90 33.13
CA THR A 2 -35.62 -6.28 31.81
C THR A 2 -34.12 -5.99 31.81
N LEU A 3 -33.30 -7.05 31.81
CA LEU A 3 -31.86 -6.94 31.67
C LEU A 3 -31.54 -6.58 30.22
N ARG A 4 -31.43 -5.28 29.95
CA ARG A 4 -30.77 -4.79 28.75
C ARG A 4 -29.31 -5.17 28.87
N SER A 5 -28.96 -6.33 28.30
CA SER A 5 -27.60 -6.61 27.86
C SER A 5 -27.24 -5.53 26.85
N ARG A 6 -26.76 -4.41 27.38
CA ARG A 6 -26.07 -3.33 26.67
C ARG A 6 -24.68 -3.85 26.28
N SER A 7 -24.63 -5.03 25.65
CA SER A 7 -23.68 -5.26 24.59
C SER A 7 -24.15 -4.35 23.47
N GLU A 8 -23.78 -3.07 23.59
CA GLU A 8 -23.68 -2.15 22.48
C GLU A 8 -23.18 -2.99 21.32
N ALA A 9 -24.02 -3.17 20.29
CA ALA A 9 -23.59 -3.81 19.07
C ALA A 9 -22.41 -2.95 18.62
N ILE A 10 -21.18 -3.37 18.96
CA ILE A 10 -19.93 -2.63 18.76
C ILE A 10 -20.05 -2.09 17.35
N ASP A 11 -20.27 -0.78 17.27
CA ASP A 11 -20.97 -0.09 16.20
C ASP A 11 -20.58 -0.68 14.84
N ALA A 12 -21.29 -1.74 14.44
CA ALA A 12 -20.77 -2.67 13.43
C ALA A 12 -20.73 -1.99 12.07
N ASN A 13 -21.49 -0.91 11.95
CA ASN A 13 -21.47 0.01 10.84
C ASN A 13 -20.24 0.93 10.90
N ASN A 14 -19.95 1.56 12.06
CA ASN A 14 -18.74 2.38 12.22
C ASN A 14 -17.44 1.60 11.94
N TYR A 15 -17.37 0.32 12.33
CA TYR A 15 -16.21 -0.52 12.04
C TYR A 15 -16.07 -0.82 10.53
N LYS A 16 -17.16 -1.06 9.81
CA LYS A 16 -17.14 -1.34 8.37
C LYS A 16 -16.59 -0.17 7.57
N ASP A 17 -17.00 1.06 7.90
CA ASP A 17 -16.51 2.26 7.21
C ASP A 17 -14.99 2.42 7.41
N ARG A 18 -14.52 2.20 8.64
CA ARG A 18 -13.08 2.25 8.97
C ARG A 18 -12.30 1.15 8.28
N VAL A 19 -12.81 -0.07 8.26
CA VAL A 19 -12.17 -1.21 7.56
C VAL A 19 -12.14 -0.99 6.05
N ASN A 20 -13.21 -0.46 5.46
CA ASN A 20 -13.24 -0.14 4.03
C ASN A 20 -12.18 0.91 3.67
N ALA A 21 -12.09 1.98 4.46
CA ALA A 21 -11.04 3.00 4.28
C ALA A 21 -9.63 2.40 4.46
N LEU A 22 -9.42 1.58 5.50
CA LEU A 22 -8.14 0.91 5.74
C LEU A 22 -7.78 -0.06 4.63
N LEU A 23 -8.74 -0.78 4.05
CA LEU A 23 -8.52 -1.68 2.91
C LEU A 23 -8.12 -0.92 1.64
N LEU A 24 -8.72 0.23 1.38
CA LEU A 24 -8.32 1.11 0.26
C LEU A 24 -6.92 1.66 0.46
N VAL A 25 -6.60 2.13 1.66
CA VAL A 25 -5.25 2.61 1.99
C VAL A 25 -4.24 1.47 1.92
N ALA A 26 -4.57 0.29 2.42
CA ALA A 26 -3.70 -0.88 2.40
C ALA A 26 -3.38 -1.33 0.97
N THR A 27 -4.39 -1.42 0.09
CA THR A 27 -4.18 -1.76 -1.33
C THR A 27 -3.36 -0.70 -2.07
N LEU A 28 -3.59 0.58 -1.79
CA LEU A 28 -2.78 1.66 -2.33
C LEU A 28 -1.31 1.57 -1.87
N VAL A 29 -1.07 1.46 -0.56
CA VAL A 29 0.28 1.34 0.02
C VAL A 29 0.96 0.08 -0.50
N ALA A 30 0.24 -1.04 -0.61
CA ALA A 30 0.76 -2.28 -1.18
C ALA A 30 1.21 -2.09 -2.64
N THR A 31 0.43 -1.36 -3.44
CA THR A 31 0.76 -1.07 -4.85
C THR A 31 2.00 -0.17 -4.96
N ILE A 32 2.03 0.93 -4.19
CA ILE A 32 3.16 1.86 -4.18
C ILE A 32 4.43 1.17 -3.68
N THR A 33 4.33 0.36 -2.63
CA THR A 33 5.47 -0.37 -2.06
C THR A 33 5.94 -1.47 -3.00
N PHE A 34 5.03 -2.16 -3.69
CA PHE A 34 5.36 -3.16 -4.68
C PHE A 34 6.11 -2.56 -5.86
N ASP A 35 5.61 -1.45 -6.41
CA ASP A 35 6.26 -0.74 -7.51
C ASP A 35 7.59 -0.14 -7.08
N ALA A 36 7.68 0.43 -5.87
CA ALA A 36 8.91 0.96 -5.31
C ALA A 36 9.95 -0.12 -4.95
N CYS A 37 9.52 -1.34 -4.64
CA CYS A 37 10.42 -2.47 -4.37
C CYS A 37 11.07 -2.97 -5.67
N ILE A 38 10.30 -2.98 -6.77
CA ILE A 38 10.81 -3.37 -8.09
C ILE A 38 11.57 -2.21 -8.76
N THR A 39 11.22 -0.96 -8.43
CA THR A 39 11.88 0.24 -8.94
C THR A 39 13.19 0.49 -8.19
N VAL A 40 14.31 0.19 -8.84
CA VAL A 40 15.65 0.46 -8.31
C VAL A 40 15.90 1.97 -8.24
N PRO A 41 16.22 2.54 -7.07
CA PRO A 41 16.55 3.97 -6.94
C PRO A 41 17.88 4.24 -7.65
N GLY A 42 17.84 5.11 -8.65
CA GLY A 42 18.99 5.39 -9.53
C GLY A 42 18.63 5.36 -11.02
N GLY A 43 17.47 4.79 -11.37
CA GLY A 43 17.01 4.73 -12.76
C GLY A 43 17.87 3.83 -13.65
N PHE A 44 17.43 3.65 -14.89
CA PHE A 44 18.13 2.86 -15.89
C PHE A 44 18.69 3.80 -16.97
N ASP A 45 19.95 3.61 -17.37
CA ASP A 45 20.54 4.34 -18.48
C ASP A 45 19.73 4.05 -19.76
N SER A 46 19.23 5.10 -20.40
CA SER A 46 18.38 5.04 -21.60
C SER A 46 19.14 5.35 -22.89
N SER A 47 20.48 5.45 -22.81
CA SER A 47 21.34 5.96 -23.89
C SER A 47 22.38 4.93 -24.34
N GLY A 48 22.26 4.45 -25.59
CA GLY A 48 23.30 3.65 -26.26
C GLY A 48 23.39 2.18 -25.82
N PRO A 49 24.53 1.50 -26.05
CA PRO A 49 24.69 0.06 -25.83
C PRO A 49 24.54 -0.41 -24.36
N ASP A 50 24.43 0.52 -23.41
CA ASP A 50 24.19 0.26 -21.99
C ASP A 50 22.71 0.40 -21.57
N LEU A 51 21.80 0.34 -22.54
CA LEU A 51 20.35 0.38 -22.33
C LEU A 51 19.92 -0.65 -21.27
N GLY A 52 19.30 -0.17 -20.18
CA GLY A 52 18.76 -1.03 -19.12
C GLY A 52 19.75 -1.39 -18.01
N LYS A 53 20.97 -0.86 -18.01
CA LYS A 53 21.87 -0.95 -16.85
C LYS A 53 21.51 0.13 -15.83
N ALA A 54 21.62 -0.21 -14.53
CA ALA A 54 21.50 0.77 -13.47
C ALA A 54 22.61 1.84 -13.62
N ILE A 55 22.27 3.12 -13.50
CA ILE A 55 23.20 4.25 -13.72
C ILE A 55 24.45 4.18 -12.82
N LEU A 56 24.37 3.47 -11.69
CA LEU A 56 25.49 3.22 -10.77
C LEU A 56 26.56 2.25 -11.33
N ALA A 57 26.27 1.50 -12.39
CA ALA A 57 27.21 0.55 -13.01
C ALA A 57 28.08 1.20 -14.11
N LYS A 58 27.86 2.49 -14.39
CA LYS A 58 28.56 3.26 -15.42
C LYS A 58 29.72 4.02 -14.78
N ASN A 59 30.94 3.49 -14.96
CA ASN A 59 32.20 4.08 -14.51
C ASN A 59 32.85 4.92 -15.61
#